data_AF-A0AAW5TLI7-F1
#
_entry.id   AF-A0AAW5TLI7-F1
#
_cell.length_a   1.000
_cell.length_b   1.000
_cell.length_c   1.000
_cell.angle_alpha   90.00
_cell.angle_beta   90.00
_cell.angle_gamma   90.00
#
_symmetry.space_group_name_H-M   'P 1'
#
loop_
_entity.id
_entity.type
_entity.pdbx_description
1 polymer ?
#
loop_
_entity_poly.entity_id
_entity_poly.type
_entity_poly.pdbx_seq_one_letter_code
_entity_poly.pdbx_strand_id
1 'polypeptide(L)'
;AALDAVALQLPNPALFRSSALRREAQSTSALEGTYAPLERVMTTDVDSPEDETMREIVNYLDMSYAAFEWLSYGREISVGMLTALQGELVKGTRLAGQSGRLRERQVVIGKRSSAKANEPAILSSRFVPAPP
;
A
#
# COMPACT_ATOMS: atom_id res chain seq x y z
N ALA A 1 -11.86 11.80 -13.44
CA ALA A 1 -12.75 12.66 -14.27
C ALA A 1 -13.88 13.27 -13.44
N ALA A 2 -14.93 12.54 -13.04
CA ALA A 2 -16.03 13.11 -12.23
C ALA A 2 -15.62 13.41 -10.77
N LEU A 3 -14.80 12.54 -10.16
CA LEU A 3 -14.34 12.72 -8.78
C LEU A 3 -13.42 13.94 -8.62
N ASP A 4 -12.48 14.14 -9.56
CA ASP A 4 -11.55 15.28 -9.55
C ASP A 4 -12.30 16.61 -9.69
N ALA A 5 -13.32 16.66 -10.56
CA ALA A 5 -14.13 17.85 -10.77
C ALA A 5 -14.92 18.24 -9.51
N VAL A 6 -15.43 17.27 -8.76
CA VAL A 6 -16.14 17.51 -7.48
C VAL A 6 -15.15 17.91 -6.38
N ALA A 7 -13.98 17.29 -6.32
CA ALA A 7 -12.95 17.61 -5.33
C ALA A 7 -12.42 19.05 -5.50
N LEU A 8 -12.27 19.53 -6.74
CA LEU A 8 -11.83 20.90 -7.06
C LEU A 8 -12.88 21.98 -6.76
N GLN A 9 -14.15 21.62 -6.59
CA GLN A 9 -15.22 22.55 -6.20
C GLN A 9 -15.30 22.77 -4.70
N LEU A 10 -14.57 21.99 -3.90
CA LEU A 10 -14.51 22.17 -2.46
C LEU A 10 -13.52 23.29 -2.11
N PRO A 11 -13.85 24.14 -1.12
CA PRO A 11 -12.93 25.18 -0.63
C PRO A 11 -11.57 24.63 -0.19
N ASN A 12 -11.54 23.38 0.24
CA ASN A 12 -10.32 22.63 0.49
C ASN A 12 -10.48 21.19 -0.02
N PRO A 13 -9.92 20.83 -1.19
CA PRO A 13 -9.99 19.47 -1.75
C PRO A 13 -9.41 18.39 -0.83
N ALA A 14 -8.55 18.76 0.13
CA ALA A 14 -7.98 17.83 1.09
C ALA A 14 -8.98 17.40 2.19
N LEU A 15 -10.15 18.06 2.32
CA LEU A 15 -11.15 17.76 3.36
C LEU A 15 -11.55 16.29 3.41
N PHE A 16 -11.72 15.64 2.25
CA PHE A 16 -12.11 14.22 2.19
C PHE A 16 -10.93 13.26 2.04
N ARG A 17 -9.69 13.78 1.96
CA ARG A 17 -8.49 12.98 1.68
C ARG A 17 -8.29 11.92 2.74
N SER A 18 -8.38 12.28 4.02
CA SER A 18 -8.22 11.33 5.13
C SER A 18 -9.26 10.20 5.06
N SER A 19 -10.55 10.53 4.91
CA SER A 19 -11.61 9.53 4.82
C SER A 19 -11.50 8.63 3.58
N ALA A 20 -11.06 9.18 2.44
CA ALA A 20 -10.87 8.42 1.21
C ALA A 20 -9.67 7.46 1.35
N LEU A 21 -8.54 7.94 1.88
CA LEU A 21 -7.36 7.12 2.12
C LEU A 21 -7.63 6.00 3.12
N ARG A 22 -8.36 6.26 4.20
CA ARG A 22 -8.72 5.23 5.19
C ARG A 22 -9.59 4.12 4.57
N ARG A 23 -10.55 4.48 3.71
CA ARG A 23 -11.37 3.50 2.99
C ARG A 23 -10.52 2.68 2.00
N GLU A 24 -9.57 3.32 1.33
CA GLU A 24 -8.66 2.65 0.40
C GLU A 24 -7.70 1.71 1.13
N ALA A 25 -7.12 2.16 2.25
CA ALA A 25 -6.24 1.36 3.11
C ALA A 25 -6.96 0.10 3.62
N GLN A 26 -8.22 0.24 4.03
CA GLN A 26 -9.06 -0.89 4.44
C GLN A 26 -9.30 -1.86 3.28
N SER A 27 -9.65 -1.34 2.09
CA SER A 27 -9.88 -2.16 0.89
C SER A 27 -8.61 -2.91 0.47
N THR A 28 -7.45 -2.25 0.52
CA THR A 28 -6.14 -2.83 0.19
C THR A 28 -5.75 -3.92 1.20
N SER A 29 -5.89 -3.65 2.50
CA SER A 29 -5.61 -4.63 3.55
C SER A 29 -6.48 -5.89 3.40
N ALA A 30 -7.76 -5.72 3.02
CA ALA A 30 -8.66 -6.84 2.79
C ALA A 30 -8.23 -7.73 1.61
N LEU A 31 -7.58 -7.15 0.57
CA LEU A 31 -7.02 -7.92 -0.54
C LEU A 31 -5.78 -8.73 -0.15
N GLU A 32 -5.02 -8.25 0.84
CA GLU A 32 -3.84 -8.96 1.38
C GLU A 32 -4.22 -10.04 2.41
N GLY A 33 -5.50 -10.21 2.70
CA GLY A 33 -6.04 -11.21 3.62
C GLY A 33 -6.22 -10.72 5.05
N THR A 34 -6.03 -9.41 5.28
CA THR A 34 -6.09 -8.81 6.61
C THR A 34 -7.38 -7.99 6.75
N TYR A 35 -8.32 -8.46 7.59
CA TYR A 35 -9.63 -7.82 7.73
C TYR A 35 -9.71 -6.91 8.96
N ALA A 36 -9.68 -5.59 8.74
CA ALA A 36 -10.08 -4.59 9.72
C ALA A 36 -11.47 -4.01 9.34
N PRO A 37 -12.43 -3.95 10.28
CA PRO A 37 -13.69 -3.25 10.05
C PRO A 37 -13.44 -1.76 9.75
N LEU A 38 -14.17 -1.19 8.78
CA LEU A 38 -14.00 0.21 8.39
C LEU A 38 -14.19 1.18 9.57
N GLU A 39 -15.13 0.88 10.47
CA GLU A 39 -15.34 1.67 11.69
C GLU A 39 -14.06 1.75 12.53
N ARG A 40 -13.39 0.62 12.75
CA ARG A 40 -12.11 0.56 13.47
C ARG A 40 -11.05 1.41 12.78
N VAL A 41 -10.93 1.30 11.45
CA VAL A 41 -9.98 2.12 10.68
C VAL A 41 -10.25 3.63 10.80
N MET A 42 -11.52 4.02 10.93
CA MET A 42 -11.93 5.41 11.06
C MET A 42 -11.74 5.97 12.48
N THR A 43 -11.83 5.15 13.52
CA THR A 43 -11.76 5.60 14.92
C THR A 43 -10.39 5.39 15.57
N THR A 44 -9.48 4.64 14.92
CA THR A 44 -8.18 4.32 15.49
C THR A 44 -7.30 5.56 15.65
N ASP A 45 -6.63 5.61 16.80
CA ASP A 45 -5.51 6.50 17.05
C ASP A 45 -4.28 6.05 16.26
N VAL A 46 -3.82 6.91 15.36
CA VAL A 46 -2.68 6.64 14.48
C VAL A 46 -1.36 6.60 15.23
N ASP A 47 -1.29 7.23 16.42
CA ASP A 47 -0.07 7.32 17.21
C ASP A 47 0.24 6.03 17.98
N SER A 48 -0.73 5.11 18.10
CA SER A 48 -0.59 3.87 18.87
C SER A 48 -1.42 2.71 18.30
N PRO A 49 -1.05 2.15 17.14
CA PRO A 49 -1.80 1.04 16.56
C PRO A 49 -1.58 -0.24 17.38
N GLU A 50 -2.69 -0.93 17.63
CA GLU A 50 -2.81 -2.01 18.61
C GLU A 50 -2.30 -3.37 18.12
N ASP A 51 -2.26 -3.59 16.80
CA ASP A 51 -1.88 -4.86 16.18
C ASP A 51 -1.18 -4.65 14.82
N GLU A 52 -0.68 -5.73 14.20
CA GLU A 52 0.04 -5.68 12.92
C GLU A 52 -0.87 -5.17 11.77
N THR A 53 -2.16 -5.50 11.80
CA THR A 53 -3.13 -5.03 10.79
C THR A 53 -3.26 -3.50 10.85
N MET A 54 -3.45 -2.98 12.06
CA MET A 54 -3.57 -1.55 12.26
C MET A 54 -2.25 -0.83 11.99
N ARG A 55 -1.11 -1.46 12.27
CA ARG A 55 0.22 -0.95 11.87
C ARG A 55 0.32 -0.80 10.36
N GLU A 56 -0.07 -1.81 9.58
CA GLU A 56 -0.05 -1.76 8.11
C GLU A 56 -0.95 -0.64 7.57
N ILE A 57 -2.14 -0.45 8.16
CA ILE A 57 -3.07 0.62 7.80
C ILE A 57 -2.48 2.01 8.11
N VAL A 58 -1.90 2.21 9.29
CA VAL A 58 -1.25 3.48 9.66
C VAL A 58 -0.08 3.76 8.72
N ASN A 59 0.77 2.76 8.45
CA ASN A 59 1.88 2.91 7.52
C ASN A 59 1.41 3.28 6.10
N TYR A 60 0.30 2.72 5.63
CA TYR A 60 -0.30 3.08 4.34
C TYR A 60 -0.70 4.56 4.31
N LEU A 61 -1.31 5.07 5.38
CA LEU A 61 -1.69 6.48 5.50
C LEU A 61 -0.46 7.38 5.49
N ASP A 62 0.53 7.09 6.33
CA ASP A 62 1.76 7.87 6.45
C ASP A 62 2.53 7.90 5.12
N MET A 63 2.69 6.74 4.49
CA MET A 63 3.29 6.61 3.15
C MET A 63 2.51 7.44 2.11
N SER A 64 1.18 7.39 2.14
CA SER A 64 0.34 8.16 1.20
C SER A 64 0.52 9.68 1.39
N TYR A 65 0.56 10.15 2.64
CA TYR A 65 0.80 11.56 2.95
C TYR A 65 2.20 12.01 2.53
N ALA A 66 3.22 11.20 2.80
CA ALA A 66 4.59 11.45 2.34
C ALA A 66 4.65 11.55 0.81
N ALA A 67 3.92 10.68 0.09
CA ALA A 67 3.84 10.73 -1.37
C ALA A 67 3.20 12.03 -1.89
N PHE A 68 2.10 12.48 -1.26
CA PHE A 68 1.48 13.76 -1.62
C PHE A 68 2.40 14.94 -1.38
N GLU A 69 3.10 14.97 -0.25
CA GLU A 69 4.06 16.01 0.06
C GLU A 69 5.18 16.04 -0.98
N TRP A 70 5.74 14.86 -1.30
CA TRP A 70 6.78 14.70 -2.31
C TRP A 70 6.37 15.29 -3.66
N LEU A 71 5.16 14.95 -4.13
CA LEU A 71 4.61 15.46 -5.38
C LEU A 71 4.29 16.96 -5.31
N SER A 72 3.90 17.48 -4.15
CA SER A 72 3.62 18.92 -3.97
C SER A 72 4.84 19.80 -4.20
N TYR A 73 6.05 19.26 -3.98
CA TYR A 73 7.32 19.94 -4.31
C TYR A 73 7.69 19.85 -5.80
N GLY A 74 6.83 19.31 -6.67
CA GLY A 74 7.10 19.16 -8.10
C GLY A 74 8.15 18.11 -8.44
N ARG A 75 8.48 17.22 -7.50
CA ARG A 75 9.44 16.13 -7.72
C ARG A 75 8.79 15.03 -8.55
N GLU A 76 9.58 14.44 -9.46
CA GLU A 76 9.13 13.32 -10.28
C GLU A 76 9.01 12.01 -9.49
N ILE A 77 8.15 11.12 -9.97
CA ILE A 77 8.09 9.74 -9.50
C ILE A 77 9.36 9.03 -9.94
N SER A 78 10.14 8.55 -8.97
CA SER A 78 11.42 7.89 -9.20
C SER A 78 11.52 6.60 -8.41
N VAL A 79 12.47 5.72 -8.77
CA VAL A 79 12.78 4.51 -8.00
C VAL A 79 13.16 4.87 -6.55
N GLY A 80 13.90 5.96 -6.34
CA GLY A 80 14.25 6.45 -5.01
C GLY A 80 13.02 6.83 -4.17
N MET A 81 12.06 7.53 -4.78
CA MET A 81 10.78 7.82 -4.13
C MET A 81 10.01 6.53 -3.81
N LEU A 82 9.86 5.63 -4.77
CA LEU A 82 9.09 4.39 -4.58
C LEU A 82 9.69 3.49 -3.50
N THR A 83 11.02 3.40 -3.44
CA THR A 83 11.72 2.63 -2.40
C THR A 83 11.58 3.30 -1.03
N ALA A 84 11.71 4.63 -0.92
CA ALA A 84 11.46 5.34 0.33
C ALA A 84 10.02 5.13 0.84
N LEU A 85 9.02 5.28 -0.05
CA LEU A 85 7.61 5.06 0.28
C LEU A 85 7.33 3.61 0.68
N GLN A 86 7.88 2.63 -0.03
CA GLN A 86 7.78 1.23 0.36
C GLN A 86 8.40 0.99 1.74
N GLY A 87 9.46 1.73 2.08
CA GLY A 87 10.11 1.63 3.37
C GLY A 87 9.21 2.08 4.53
N GLU A 88 8.49 3.19 4.36
CA GLU A 88 7.45 3.62 5.31
C GLU A 88 6.31 2.61 5.38
N LEU A 89 5.86 2.08 4.23
CA LEU A 89 4.75 1.13 4.17
C LEU A 89 5.00 -0.14 5.03
N VAL A 90 6.23 -0.66 5.05
CA VAL A 90 6.54 -1.91 5.78
C VAL A 90 7.19 -1.69 7.15
N LYS A 91 7.26 -0.45 7.61
CA LYS A 91 7.92 -0.10 8.88
C LYS A 91 7.25 -0.80 10.06
N GLY A 92 8.06 -1.49 10.88
CA GLY A 92 7.55 -2.19 12.06
C GLY A 92 6.64 -3.40 11.75
N THR A 93 6.54 -3.86 10.50
CA THR A 93 5.87 -5.12 10.14
C THR A 93 6.89 -6.26 10.04
N ARG A 94 6.42 -7.50 9.93
CA ARG A 94 7.29 -8.67 9.67
C ARG A 94 8.18 -8.53 8.42
N LEU A 95 7.82 -7.64 7.48
CA LEU A 95 8.56 -7.41 6.23
C LEU A 95 9.60 -6.30 6.32
N ALA A 96 9.78 -5.67 7.49
CA ALA A 96 10.73 -4.57 7.69
C ALA A 96 12.17 -4.93 7.25
N GLY A 97 12.59 -6.19 7.37
CA GLY A 97 13.91 -6.64 6.89
C GLY A 97 14.11 -6.56 5.37
N GLN A 98 13.04 -6.35 4.58
CA GLN A 98 13.08 -6.14 3.13
C GLN A 98 12.67 -4.72 2.73
N SER A 99 12.63 -3.80 3.70
CA SER A 99 12.27 -2.39 3.52
C SER A 99 13.23 -1.64 2.60
N GLY A 100 12.70 -0.71 1.81
CA GLY A 100 13.45 0.33 1.12
C GLY A 100 14.26 -0.12 -0.09
N ARG A 101 14.01 -1.32 -0.65
CA ARG A 101 14.87 -1.86 -1.71
C ARG A 101 14.13 -2.66 -2.77
N LEU A 102 14.70 -2.62 -3.98
CA LEU A 102 14.31 -3.51 -5.06
C LEU A 102 14.66 -4.96 -4.72
N ARG A 103 13.90 -5.90 -5.28
CA ARG A 103 14.14 -7.32 -5.09
C ARG A 103 15.32 -7.75 -5.96
N GLU A 104 16.31 -8.37 -5.34
CA GLU A 104 17.49 -8.93 -6.00
C GLU A 104 17.31 -10.41 -6.39
N ARG A 105 16.11 -10.94 -6.16
CA ARG A 105 15.76 -12.33 -6.45
C ARG A 105 14.49 -12.38 -7.30
N GLN A 106 14.39 -13.43 -8.11
CA GLN A 106 13.18 -13.68 -8.89
C GLN A 106 11.97 -13.77 -7.96
N VAL A 107 10.92 -13.03 -8.33
CA VAL A 107 9.61 -13.11 -7.70
C VAL A 107 8.60 -13.65 -8.70
N VAL A 108 7.44 -14.07 -8.19
CA VAL A 108 6.30 -14.53 -8.99
C VAL A 108 5.04 -13.90 -8.42
N ILE A 109 4.04 -13.62 -9.27
CA ILE A 109 2.80 -12.95 -8.87
C ILE A 109 1.62 -13.87 -9.12
N GLY A 110 0.88 -14.13 -8.03
CA GLY A 110 -0.34 -14.94 -8.01
C GLY A 110 -0.10 -16.42 -8.31
N LYS A 111 -1.06 -17.26 -7.94
CA LYS A 111 -1.10 -18.70 -8.31
C LYS A 111 -2.28 -18.93 -9.25
N ARG A 112 -2.10 -19.69 -10.33
CA ARG A 112 -3.22 -20.08 -11.21
C ARG A 112 -4.12 -21.07 -10.47
N SER A 113 -5.43 -20.95 -10.66
CA SER A 113 -6.41 -21.88 -10.08
C SER A 113 -6.23 -23.32 -10.55
N SER A 114 -5.68 -23.52 -11.75
CA SER A 114 -5.39 -24.84 -12.34
C SER A 114 -4.04 -25.44 -11.91
N ALA A 115 -3.22 -24.71 -11.13
CA ALA A 115 -1.89 -25.17 -10.76
C ALA A 115 -1.95 -26.38 -9.82
N LYS A 116 -1.09 -27.38 -10.06
CA LYS A 116 -1.01 -28.56 -9.19
C LYS A 116 -0.36 -28.21 -7.85
N ALA A 117 -0.67 -28.98 -6.80
CA ALA A 117 -0.16 -28.73 -5.44
C ALA A 117 1.38 -28.67 -5.37
N ASN A 118 2.06 -29.51 -6.15
CA ASN A 118 3.52 -29.66 -6.13
C ASN A 118 4.21 -29.03 -7.35
N GLU A 119 3.50 -28.18 -8.10
CA GLU A 119 4.09 -27.49 -9.25
C GLU A 119 5.04 -26.37 -8.78
N PRO A 120 6.25 -26.23 -9.35
CA PRO A 120 7.18 -25.16 -9.01
C PRO A 120 6.53 -23.78 -9.09
N ALA A 121 6.89 -22.86 -8.18
CA ALA A 121 6.27 -21.54 -8.06
C ALA A 121 6.27 -20.76 -9.38
N ILE A 122 7.40 -20.74 -10.10
CA ILE A 122 7.53 -20.09 -11.40
C ILE A 122 6.54 -20.62 -12.43
N LEU A 123 6.38 -21.95 -12.49
CA LEU A 123 5.47 -22.60 -13.41
C LEU A 123 4.03 -22.39 -12.98
N SER A 124 3.70 -22.42 -11.69
CA SER A 124 2.35 -22.28 -11.16
C SER A 124 1.79 -20.84 -11.17
N SER A 125 2.63 -19.85 -11.45
CA SER A 125 2.31 -18.43 -11.25
C SER A 125 1.40 -17.84 -12.33
N ARG A 126 0.70 -16.74 -12.03
CA ARG A 126 -0.07 -16.01 -13.05
C ARG A 126 0.83 -15.10 -13.89
N PHE A 127 1.89 -14.59 -13.27
CA PHE A 127 2.86 -13.73 -13.92
C PHE A 127 4.24 -13.89 -13.29
N VAL A 128 5.26 -13.89 -14.15
CA VAL A 128 6.67 -13.88 -13.77
C VAL A 128 7.26 -12.57 -14.30
N PRO A 129 7.59 -11.59 -13.43
CA PRO A 129 8.29 -10.39 -13.86
C PRO A 129 9.63 -10.74 -14.51
N ALA A 130 10.12 -9.84 -15.36
CA ALA A 130 11.47 -9.94 -15.92
C ALA A 130 12.50 -10.11 -14.78
N PRO A 131 13.52 -10.97 -14.97
CA PRO A 131 14.54 -11.18 -13.96
C PRO A 131 15.33 -9.88 -13.68
N PRO A 132 15.86 -9.71 -12.46
CA PRO A 132 16.72 -8.58 -12.09
C PRO A 132 18.00 -8.50 -12.94
#